data_AF-A0A2E2HHJ1-F1
#
_entry.id   AF-A0A2E2HHJ1-F1
#
_cell.length_a   1.000
_cell.length_b   1.000
_cell.length_c   1.000
_cell.angle_alpha   90.00
_cell.angle_beta   90.00
_cell.angle_gamma   90.00
#
_symmetry.space_group_name_H-M   'P 1'
#
loop_
_entity.id
_entity.type
_entity.pdbx_description
1 polymer ?
#
loop_
_entity_poly.entity_id
_entity_poly.type
_entity_poly.pdbx_seq_one_letter_code
_entity_poly.pdbx_strand_id
1 'polypeptide(L)'
;MSGLLSKATAAEDTTETNPVEEEPKEAAGLLAAIEESNDKPEMSTILTSVGWAVIIVGGLLSLQGGSWGLIVVLCVLVIGIGALYAGQNMSEDGIDPVRMGGAAVLAVLLAAGPYGVSMFMPDSGSFGISDLELKEDSDEISFRVIGSANSVDAVITADGVEKWSQTKELSSESARFTVPISEIFVGNAWQCTASSCPTIPAIEYLISVSSGDTTQTIDINPEFMTREVLDSGVKITPVTKTETTGQDTTTEIDGIRVEMMAGLLPTSHTHQDGGGHTDANGIWIEGDYTLEMVIKRGNTVVYGESSSQGCASESSGFPYIEVSGTVATSCRGDSTVSVNGWFAMPGPATDDVGSKYLNLDSFFDEDDCYAFQVTITNTLSSGDELVLVQDDVAWDLDFESNKEGPWAMNTC
;
A
#
# COMPACT_ATOMS: atom_id res chain seq x y z
N MET A 1 -26.42 -51.72 -11.37
CA MET A 1 -27.45 -50.67 -11.20
C MET A 1 -26.74 -49.54 -10.46
N SER A 2 -26.71 -48.32 -11.01
CA SER A 2 -27.80 -47.32 -10.86
C SER A 2 -28.09 -47.11 -9.37
N GLY A 3 -27.81 -45.94 -8.78
CA GLY A 3 -28.35 -44.64 -9.20
C GLY A 3 -29.76 -44.48 -8.58
N LEU A 4 -30.22 -43.33 -8.09
CA LEU A 4 -29.90 -41.94 -8.39
C LEU A 4 -30.47 -41.00 -7.28
N LEU A 5 -29.94 -39.77 -7.20
CA LEU A 5 -30.67 -38.51 -6.97
C LEU A 5 -31.47 -38.21 -5.66
N SER A 6 -31.75 -36.90 -5.55
CA SER A 6 -32.87 -36.25 -4.87
C SER A 6 -32.95 -36.23 -3.33
N LYS A 7 -32.53 -35.07 -2.78
CA LYS A 7 -33.38 -34.33 -1.84
C LYS A 7 -33.70 -32.94 -2.39
N ALA A 8 -34.96 -32.78 -2.80
CA ALA A 8 -35.67 -31.52 -3.06
C ALA A 8 -37.14 -31.76 -2.66
N THR A 9 -37.99 -30.72 -2.72
CA THR A 9 -39.40 -30.70 -2.23
C THR A 9 -39.50 -30.63 -0.70
N ALA A 10 -40.23 -29.70 -0.08
CA ALA A 10 -40.78 -28.42 -0.54
C ALA A 10 -41.04 -27.51 0.69
N ALA A 11 -41.30 -26.21 0.45
CA ALA A 11 -41.72 -25.27 1.49
C ALA A 11 -42.87 -24.39 0.95
N GLU A 12 -44.09 -24.69 1.38
CA GLU A 12 -45.37 -24.05 1.05
C GLU A 12 -46.38 -24.67 2.05
N ASP A 13 -47.29 -23.98 2.74
CA ASP A 13 -47.58 -22.54 2.88
C ASP A 13 -47.64 -22.23 4.42
N THR A 14 -48.36 -21.32 5.11
CA THR A 14 -49.46 -20.36 4.89
C THR A 14 -49.38 -19.24 5.93
N THR A 15 -49.83 -18.02 5.60
CA THR A 15 -50.09 -16.96 6.60
C THR A 15 -51.26 -16.06 6.19
N GLU A 16 -52.42 -16.23 6.83
CA GLU A 16 -53.63 -15.42 6.60
C GLU A 16 -53.94 -14.45 7.77
N THR A 17 -54.04 -13.16 7.41
CA THR A 17 -55.03 -12.13 7.87
C THR A 17 -55.46 -11.97 9.34
N ASN A 18 -55.14 -10.78 9.89
CA ASN A 18 -55.98 -9.81 10.64
C ASN A 18 -57.28 -10.24 11.35
N PRO A 19 -57.56 -9.63 12.53
CA PRO A 19 -58.51 -8.49 12.51
C PRO A 19 -58.06 -7.24 13.30
N VAL A 20 -58.86 -6.17 13.17
CA VAL A 20 -58.72 -4.83 13.78
C VAL A 20 -59.54 -4.71 15.07
N GLU A 21 -59.15 -3.83 15.99
CA GLU A 21 -60.04 -3.23 16.99
C GLU A 21 -59.75 -1.71 17.09
N GLU A 22 -60.78 -0.89 17.35
CA GLU A 22 -60.74 0.58 17.23
C GLU A 22 -60.80 1.31 18.58
N GLU A 23 -60.10 2.46 18.65
CA GLU A 23 -60.41 3.70 19.42
C GLU A 23 -60.80 3.67 20.92
N PRO A 24 -60.36 4.69 21.72
CA PRO A 24 -61.02 5.99 21.62
C PRO A 24 -60.09 7.22 21.60
N LYS A 25 -60.62 8.32 21.06
CA LYS A 25 -60.04 9.67 21.08
C LYS A 25 -59.90 10.22 22.50
N GLU A 26 -58.83 10.97 22.77
CA GLU A 26 -58.86 12.05 23.76
C GLU A 26 -58.32 13.37 23.16
N ALA A 27 -59.18 14.04 22.40
CA ALA A 27 -58.91 15.36 21.83
C ALA A 27 -59.22 16.47 22.86
N ALA A 28 -58.42 16.53 23.94
CA ALA A 28 -58.57 17.52 25.00
C ALA A 28 -57.25 18.26 25.25
N GLY A 29 -57.22 19.59 25.03
CA GLY A 29 -56.04 20.40 25.38
C GLY A 29 -55.89 21.78 24.71
N LEU A 30 -56.48 22.00 23.52
CA LEU A 30 -56.27 23.27 22.77
C LEU A 30 -57.54 23.94 22.21
N LEU A 31 -58.73 23.52 22.66
CA LEU A 31 -60.01 24.18 22.33
C LEU A 31 -60.65 24.94 23.53
N ALA A 32 -59.91 25.09 24.63
CA ALA A 32 -60.36 25.80 25.84
C ALA A 32 -60.14 27.33 25.74
N ALA A 33 -60.54 27.94 24.63
CA ALA A 33 -60.46 29.38 24.38
C ALA A 33 -61.58 29.90 23.45
N ILE A 34 -62.75 29.25 23.48
CA ILE A 34 -63.99 29.75 22.85
C ILE A 34 -65.08 29.75 23.92
N GLU A 35 -65.04 30.76 24.81
CA GLU A 35 -66.25 31.15 25.54
C GLU A 35 -67.16 31.96 24.60
N GLU A 36 -68.46 31.66 24.63
CA GLU A 36 -69.46 32.26 23.76
C GLU A 36 -69.84 33.68 24.22
N SER A 37 -68.91 34.63 24.05
CA SER A 37 -69.22 36.05 24.08
C SER A 37 -69.65 36.53 22.69
N ASN A 38 -70.84 37.14 22.60
CA ASN A 38 -71.31 37.80 21.38
C ASN A 38 -70.68 39.20 21.26
N ASP A 39 -69.35 39.23 21.15
CA ASP A 39 -68.63 40.44 20.76
C ASP A 39 -67.65 40.15 19.61
N LYS A 40 -67.36 41.18 18.82
CA LYS A 40 -66.52 41.08 17.64
C LYS A 40 -65.06 41.01 18.10
N PRO A 41 -64.28 39.96 17.76
CA PRO A 41 -62.92 39.81 18.24
C PRO A 41 -62.09 41.05 17.92
N GLU A 42 -61.54 41.68 18.96
CA GLU A 42 -60.90 42.97 18.82
C GLU A 42 -59.65 42.90 17.94
N MET A 43 -59.39 44.00 17.21
CA MET A 43 -58.28 44.08 16.27
C MET A 43 -56.92 43.84 16.95
N SER A 44 -56.78 44.24 18.22
CA SER A 44 -55.63 43.96 19.09
C SER A 44 -55.35 42.44 19.20
N THR A 45 -56.37 41.65 19.55
CA THR A 45 -56.27 40.20 19.72
C THR A 45 -55.97 39.49 18.40
N ILE A 46 -56.56 39.95 17.30
CA ILE A 46 -56.29 39.42 15.95
C ILE A 46 -54.84 39.71 15.54
N LEU A 47 -54.36 40.95 15.65
CA LEU A 47 -52.98 41.30 15.29
C LEU A 47 -51.95 40.58 16.17
N THR A 48 -52.23 40.46 17.47
CA THR A 48 -51.31 39.79 18.41
C THR A 48 -51.20 38.30 18.14
N SER A 49 -52.32 37.60 17.85
CA SER A 49 -52.29 36.18 17.50
C SER A 49 -51.67 35.91 16.12
N VAL A 50 -51.97 36.75 15.12
CA VAL A 50 -51.33 36.69 13.79
C VAL A 50 -49.83 36.96 13.87
N GLY A 51 -49.38 37.92 14.69
CA GLY A 51 -47.96 38.23 14.86
C GLY A 51 -47.13 37.04 15.34
N TRP A 52 -47.63 36.27 16.32
CA TRP A 52 -46.98 35.03 16.77
C TRP A 52 -46.98 33.94 15.69
N ALA A 53 -48.10 33.74 14.99
CA ALA A 53 -48.17 32.76 13.90
C ALA A 53 -47.17 33.08 12.76
N VAL A 54 -47.04 34.36 12.40
CA VAL A 54 -46.08 34.83 11.39
C VAL A 54 -44.63 34.61 11.83
N ILE A 55 -44.29 34.82 13.10
CA ILE A 55 -42.95 34.54 13.65
C ILE A 55 -42.63 33.04 13.58
N ILE A 56 -43.58 32.16 13.92
CA ILE A 56 -43.41 30.70 13.86
C ILE A 56 -43.21 30.24 12.40
N VAL A 57 -44.00 30.76 11.45
CA VAL A 57 -43.81 30.48 10.01
C VAL A 57 -42.45 30.97 9.51
N GLY A 58 -41.98 32.14 9.96
CA GLY A 58 -40.62 32.62 9.68
C GLY A 58 -39.53 31.66 10.19
N GLY A 59 -39.70 31.11 11.39
CA GLY A 59 -38.80 30.10 11.97
C GLY A 59 -38.84 28.73 11.27
N LEU A 60 -39.94 28.38 10.59
CA LEU A 60 -40.00 27.17 9.75
C LEU A 60 -39.37 27.40 8.38
N LEU A 61 -39.51 28.60 7.81
CA LEU A 61 -38.86 28.99 6.55
C LEU A 61 -37.34 29.10 6.68
N SER A 62 -36.81 29.50 7.85
CA SER A 62 -35.35 29.56 8.07
C SER A 62 -34.67 28.18 8.06
N LEU A 63 -35.43 27.10 8.23
CA LEU A 63 -34.94 25.72 8.14
C LEU A 63 -34.84 25.19 6.70
N GLN A 64 -35.41 25.87 5.70
CA GLN A 64 -35.38 25.41 4.30
C GLN A 64 -34.10 25.84 3.52
N GLY A 65 -33.29 26.73 4.11
CA GLY A 65 -31.96 27.10 3.60
C GLY A 65 -31.93 28.05 2.39
N GLY A 66 -30.72 28.38 1.95
CA GLY A 66 -30.44 29.24 0.79
C GLY A 66 -30.40 30.75 1.08
N SER A 67 -29.63 31.49 0.27
CA SER A 67 -29.37 32.92 0.44
C SER A 67 -30.63 33.81 0.33
N TRP A 68 -31.60 33.41 -0.49
CA TRP A 68 -32.91 34.06 -0.55
C TRP A 68 -33.75 33.85 0.71
N GLY A 69 -33.54 32.73 1.42
CA GLY A 69 -34.23 32.40 2.66
C GLY A 69 -34.02 33.44 3.75
N LEU A 70 -32.77 33.89 3.97
CA LEU A 70 -32.44 34.90 4.99
C LEU A 70 -33.22 36.21 4.80
N ILE A 71 -33.31 36.71 3.56
CA ILE A 71 -34.03 37.96 3.26
C ILE A 71 -35.54 37.80 3.51
N VAL A 72 -36.12 36.68 3.08
CA VAL A 72 -37.54 36.36 3.32
C VAL A 72 -37.82 36.23 4.81
N VAL A 73 -36.99 35.51 5.56
CA VAL A 73 -37.09 35.33 7.01
C VAL A 73 -37.02 36.68 7.75
N LEU A 74 -36.07 37.55 7.41
CA LEU A 74 -35.99 38.89 8.01
C LEU A 74 -37.25 39.73 7.71
N CYS A 75 -37.77 39.70 6.48
CA CYS A 75 -39.01 40.39 6.14
C CYS A 75 -40.21 39.84 6.94
N VAL A 76 -40.34 38.51 7.04
CA VAL A 76 -41.41 37.84 7.79
C VAL A 76 -41.33 38.15 9.28
N LEU A 77 -40.13 38.12 9.89
CA LEU A 77 -39.94 38.45 11.30
C LEU A 77 -40.22 39.94 11.59
N VAL A 78 -39.83 40.87 10.71
CA VAL A 78 -40.15 42.30 10.85
C VAL A 78 -41.67 42.53 10.75
N ILE A 79 -42.37 41.84 9.85
CA ILE A 79 -43.83 41.90 9.73
C ILE A 79 -44.50 41.32 11.00
N GLY A 80 -44.02 40.18 11.52
CA GLY A 80 -44.54 39.57 12.75
C GLY A 80 -44.36 40.46 13.99
N ILE A 81 -43.17 41.02 14.20
CA ILE A 81 -42.89 41.97 15.29
C ILE A 81 -43.71 43.26 15.12
N GLY A 82 -43.87 43.76 13.88
CA GLY A 82 -44.73 44.90 13.58
C GLY A 82 -46.20 44.65 13.91
N ALA A 83 -46.72 43.45 13.62
CA ALA A 83 -48.07 43.03 13.98
C ALA A 83 -48.26 42.90 15.51
N LEU A 84 -47.28 42.34 16.23
CA LEU A 84 -47.29 42.30 17.70
C LEU A 84 -47.29 43.71 18.31
N TYR A 85 -46.43 44.61 17.82
CA TYR A 85 -46.35 45.99 18.29
C TYR A 85 -47.66 46.75 18.05
N ALA A 86 -48.22 46.66 16.83
CA ALA A 86 -49.47 47.30 16.49
C ALA A 86 -50.67 46.70 17.26
N GLY A 87 -50.67 45.39 17.51
CA GLY A 87 -51.67 44.73 18.36
C GLY A 87 -51.65 45.26 19.79
N GLN A 88 -50.48 45.22 20.45
CA GLN A 88 -50.34 45.72 21.83
C GLN A 88 -50.59 47.22 21.96
N ASN A 89 -50.16 48.03 20.99
CA ASN A 89 -50.46 49.48 20.95
C ASN A 89 -51.95 49.78 20.67
N MET A 90 -52.76 48.78 20.31
CA MET A 90 -54.22 48.84 20.21
C MET A 90 -54.93 48.15 21.38
N SER A 91 -54.19 47.64 22.38
CA SER A 91 -54.74 47.08 23.63
C SER A 91 -54.87 48.15 24.70
N GLU A 92 -55.86 48.02 25.61
CA GLU A 92 -56.00 48.93 26.76
C GLU A 92 -54.81 48.83 27.73
N ASP A 93 -54.14 47.67 27.79
CA ASP A 93 -52.91 47.44 28.58
C ASP A 93 -51.67 48.17 28.00
N GLY A 94 -51.70 48.58 26.74
CA GLY A 94 -50.55 49.13 26.02
C GLY A 94 -49.45 48.10 25.68
N ILE A 95 -48.24 48.62 25.43
CA ILE A 95 -47.09 47.81 24.98
C ILE A 95 -46.36 47.19 26.18
N ASP A 96 -46.26 45.86 26.21
CA ASP A 96 -45.53 45.09 27.22
C ASP A 96 -44.05 44.92 26.80
N PRO A 97 -43.08 45.58 27.48
CA PRO A 97 -41.68 45.51 27.10
C PRO A 97 -41.08 44.10 27.27
N VAL A 98 -41.64 43.27 28.16
CA VAL A 98 -41.15 41.91 28.41
C VAL A 98 -41.59 40.98 27.28
N ARG A 99 -42.86 41.09 26.83
CA ARG A 99 -43.34 40.33 25.65
C ARG A 99 -42.63 40.76 24.37
N MET A 100 -42.46 42.06 24.15
CA MET A 100 -41.72 42.56 22.97
C MET A 100 -40.24 42.18 23.00
N GLY A 101 -39.59 42.23 24.17
CA GLY A 101 -38.22 41.76 24.35
C GLY A 101 -38.08 40.25 24.09
N GLY A 102 -39.00 39.43 24.62
CA GLY A 102 -39.03 37.99 24.38
C GLY A 102 -39.23 37.63 22.90
N ALA A 103 -40.14 38.32 22.21
CA ALA A 103 -40.36 38.14 20.77
C ALA A 103 -39.12 38.53 19.95
N ALA A 104 -38.43 39.62 20.30
CA ALA A 104 -37.20 40.04 19.64
C ALA A 104 -36.05 39.04 19.84
N VAL A 105 -35.85 38.52 21.06
CA VAL A 105 -34.84 37.50 21.35
C VAL A 105 -35.15 36.19 20.60
N LEU A 106 -36.42 35.75 20.57
CA LEU A 106 -36.82 34.57 19.81
C LEU A 106 -36.58 34.75 18.30
N ALA A 107 -36.92 35.91 17.74
CA ALA A 107 -36.66 36.22 16.34
C ALA A 107 -35.17 36.19 15.99
N VAL A 108 -34.30 36.72 16.85
CA VAL A 108 -32.84 36.63 16.68
C VAL A 108 -32.35 35.18 16.74
N LEU A 109 -32.84 34.38 17.68
CA LEU A 109 -32.46 32.95 17.78
C LEU A 109 -32.92 32.13 16.55
N LEU A 110 -34.13 32.36 16.06
CA LEU A 110 -34.66 31.70 14.85
C LEU A 110 -33.95 32.16 13.55
N ALA A 111 -33.49 33.40 13.50
CA ALA A 111 -32.74 33.94 12.37
C ALA A 111 -31.26 33.53 12.38
N ALA A 112 -30.63 33.41 13.57
CA ALA A 112 -29.22 33.06 13.71
C ALA A 112 -28.97 31.54 13.75
N GLY A 113 -29.88 30.77 14.33
CA GLY A 113 -29.71 29.33 14.61
C GLY A 113 -29.19 28.51 13.43
N PRO A 114 -29.84 28.54 12.24
CA PRO A 114 -29.40 27.75 11.08
C PRO A 114 -28.00 28.16 10.57
N TYR A 115 -27.71 29.46 10.51
CA TYR A 115 -26.47 30.01 9.95
C TYR A 115 -25.29 29.90 10.92
N GLY A 116 -25.57 29.84 12.23
CA GLY A 116 -24.58 29.58 13.27
C GLY A 116 -23.99 28.17 13.24
N VAL A 117 -24.62 27.22 12.53
CA VAL A 117 -24.05 25.88 12.31
C VAL A 117 -23.29 25.81 10.99
N SER A 118 -23.82 26.40 9.91
CA SER A 118 -23.18 26.36 8.59
C SER A 118 -21.85 27.12 8.50
N MET A 119 -21.56 28.02 9.45
CA MET A 119 -20.25 28.71 9.52
C MET A 119 -19.18 27.92 10.31
N PHE A 120 -19.54 26.75 10.87
CA PHE A 120 -18.65 25.86 11.63
C PHE A 120 -18.65 24.41 11.10
N MET A 121 -19.24 24.17 9.93
CA MET A 121 -19.02 22.95 9.17
C MET A 121 -17.91 23.21 8.16
N PRO A 122 -16.73 22.56 8.26
CA PRO A 122 -15.70 22.66 7.23
C PRO A 122 -16.17 22.02 5.92
N ASP A 123 -15.65 22.49 4.78
CA ASP A 123 -15.86 21.91 3.44
C ASP A 123 -15.13 20.54 3.24
N SER A 124 -14.85 19.82 4.33
CA SER A 124 -14.23 18.51 4.37
C SER A 124 -15.23 17.42 3.93
N GLY A 125 -15.59 17.44 2.65
CA GLY A 125 -16.47 16.45 2.04
C GLY A 125 -15.94 15.02 2.20
N SER A 126 -16.82 14.03 2.08
CA SER A 126 -16.42 12.63 2.27
C SER A 126 -15.53 12.17 1.13
N PHE A 127 -14.31 11.71 1.43
CA PHE A 127 -13.38 11.14 0.44
C PHE A 127 -12.73 9.85 0.95
N GLY A 128 -12.13 9.09 0.03
CA GLY A 128 -11.34 7.90 0.31
C GLY A 128 -10.26 7.69 -0.76
N ILE A 129 -9.26 6.88 -0.42
CA ILE A 129 -8.16 6.51 -1.31
C ILE A 129 -8.49 5.17 -1.98
N SER A 130 -8.27 5.07 -3.29
CA SER A 130 -8.50 3.87 -4.09
C SER A 130 -7.46 3.74 -5.20
N ASP A 131 -7.53 2.65 -5.96
CA ASP A 131 -6.78 2.44 -7.21
C ASP A 131 -5.26 2.67 -7.02
N LEU A 132 -4.71 2.18 -5.90
CA LEU A 132 -3.28 2.16 -5.58
C LEU A 132 -2.58 1.11 -6.44
N GLU A 133 -1.72 1.58 -7.34
CA GLU A 133 -1.12 0.84 -8.46
C GLU A 133 0.37 1.18 -8.54
N LEU A 134 1.23 0.17 -8.58
CA LEU A 134 2.64 0.31 -8.97
C LEU A 134 2.76 0.25 -10.51
N LYS A 135 3.53 1.15 -11.11
CA LYS A 135 3.89 1.14 -12.54
C LYS A 135 5.39 0.93 -12.70
N GLU A 136 5.81 -0.31 -12.92
CA GLU A 136 7.23 -0.63 -13.13
C GLU A 136 7.79 0.04 -14.39
N ASP A 137 7.05 0.00 -15.51
CA ASP A 137 7.40 0.64 -16.81
C ASP A 137 7.80 2.13 -16.72
N SER A 138 7.48 2.82 -15.63
CA SER A 138 7.78 4.24 -15.40
C SER A 138 8.32 4.55 -14.01
N ASP A 139 8.59 3.55 -13.17
CA ASP A 139 9.00 3.68 -11.76
C ASP A 139 8.12 4.66 -10.95
N GLU A 140 6.79 4.53 -11.10
CA GLU A 140 5.80 5.42 -10.48
C GLU A 140 4.80 4.66 -9.59
N ILE A 141 4.52 5.19 -8.39
CA ILE A 141 3.30 4.84 -7.65
C ILE A 141 2.16 5.76 -8.08
N SER A 142 1.01 5.17 -8.39
CA SER A 142 -0.23 5.83 -8.78
C SER A 142 -1.31 5.52 -7.75
N PHE A 143 -2.07 6.52 -7.32
CA PHE A 143 -3.26 6.31 -6.50
C PHE A 143 -4.34 7.33 -6.83
N ARG A 144 -5.60 6.99 -6.56
CA ARG A 144 -6.74 7.87 -6.78
C ARG A 144 -7.37 8.27 -5.47
N VAL A 145 -7.82 9.52 -5.39
CA VAL A 145 -8.73 9.98 -4.34
C VAL A 145 -10.08 10.20 -4.98
N ILE A 146 -11.14 9.68 -4.35
CA ILE A 146 -12.53 9.80 -4.80
C ILE A 146 -13.34 10.39 -3.63
N GLY A 147 -14.13 11.43 -3.87
CA GLY A 147 -14.92 12.07 -2.83
C GLY A 147 -15.57 13.39 -3.21
N SER A 148 -16.38 13.92 -2.29
CA SER A 148 -17.11 15.18 -2.43
C SER A 148 -16.43 16.39 -1.80
N ALA A 149 -15.17 16.27 -1.38
CA ALA A 149 -14.35 17.42 -0.99
C ALA A 149 -14.01 18.28 -2.23
N ASN A 150 -13.84 19.59 -2.06
CA ASN A 150 -13.44 20.47 -3.17
C ASN A 150 -11.99 20.17 -3.59
N SER A 151 -11.09 20.13 -2.60
CA SER A 151 -9.67 19.83 -2.77
C SER A 151 -9.17 18.93 -1.65
N VAL A 152 -8.06 18.24 -1.92
CA VAL A 152 -7.37 17.36 -0.96
C VAL A 152 -5.85 17.60 -1.03
N ASP A 153 -5.22 17.55 0.14
CA ASP A 153 -3.78 17.56 0.30
C ASP A 153 -3.30 16.11 0.49
N ALA A 154 -2.52 15.59 -0.45
CA ALA A 154 -1.90 14.27 -0.35
C ALA A 154 -0.44 14.40 0.11
N VAL A 155 -0.01 13.48 0.99
CA VAL A 155 1.33 13.40 1.56
C VAL A 155 1.78 11.94 1.56
N ILE A 156 3.04 11.67 1.20
CA ILE A 156 3.68 10.37 1.40
C ILE A 156 4.78 10.52 2.43
N THR A 157 4.75 9.66 3.45
CA THR A 157 5.79 9.55 4.47
C THR A 157 6.51 8.21 4.37
N ALA A 158 7.75 8.19 4.85
CA ALA A 158 8.44 6.96 5.24
C ALA A 158 8.86 7.11 6.71
N ASP A 159 8.48 6.16 7.57
CA ASP A 159 8.60 6.22 9.04
C ASP A 159 8.04 7.52 9.64
N GLY A 160 6.90 7.98 9.11
CA GLY A 160 6.25 9.22 9.51
C GLY A 160 6.98 10.51 9.09
N VAL A 161 8.12 10.42 8.40
CA VAL A 161 8.83 11.57 7.82
C VAL A 161 8.32 11.83 6.41
N GLU A 162 7.73 13.00 6.18
CA GLU A 162 7.31 13.47 4.84
C GLU A 162 8.47 13.41 3.84
N LYS A 163 8.18 12.82 2.68
CA LYS A 163 9.07 12.78 1.51
C LYS A 163 8.51 13.61 0.36
N TRP A 164 7.19 13.52 0.16
CA TRP A 164 6.47 14.13 -0.94
C TRP A 164 5.10 14.64 -0.49
N SER A 165 4.65 15.75 -1.07
CA SER A 165 3.29 16.28 -0.85
C SER A 165 2.75 17.05 -2.07
N GLN A 166 1.43 16.99 -2.27
CA GLN A 166 0.74 17.65 -3.39
C GLN A 166 -0.76 17.88 -3.12
N THR A 167 -1.21 19.13 -3.29
CA THR A 167 -2.64 19.49 -3.31
C THR A 167 -3.26 19.23 -4.70
N LYS A 168 -4.48 18.71 -4.76
CA LYS A 168 -5.32 18.71 -5.99
C LYS A 168 -6.81 18.99 -5.70
N GLU A 169 -7.47 19.67 -6.63
CA GLU A 169 -8.93 19.77 -6.71
C GLU A 169 -9.53 18.43 -7.20
N LEU A 170 -10.65 17.98 -6.62
CA LEU A 170 -11.34 16.75 -7.02
C LEU A 170 -12.27 16.99 -8.24
N SER A 171 -11.67 17.11 -9.42
CA SER A 171 -12.41 17.27 -10.69
C SER A 171 -13.39 16.10 -10.93
N SER A 172 -14.69 16.39 -10.96
CA SER A 172 -15.75 15.36 -11.04
C SER A 172 -15.62 14.29 -9.95
N GLU A 173 -15.52 14.75 -8.69
CA GLU A 173 -15.45 13.91 -7.48
C GLU A 173 -14.22 12.99 -7.42
N SER A 174 -13.16 13.26 -8.20
CA SER A 174 -11.89 12.53 -8.05
C SER A 174 -10.65 13.25 -8.58
N ALA A 175 -9.49 12.85 -8.08
CA ALA A 175 -8.18 13.19 -8.62
C ALA A 175 -7.28 11.94 -8.62
N ARG A 176 -6.40 11.79 -9.62
CA ARG A 176 -5.32 10.79 -9.59
C ARG A 176 -3.99 11.48 -9.28
N PHE A 177 -3.25 10.87 -8.38
CA PHE A 177 -1.88 11.21 -8.01
C PHE A 177 -0.94 10.18 -8.60
N THR A 178 0.26 10.65 -8.90
CA THR A 178 1.32 9.89 -9.54
C THR A 178 2.62 10.44 -8.97
N VAL A 179 3.48 9.57 -8.44
CA VAL A 179 4.70 9.95 -7.71
C VAL A 179 5.83 9.04 -8.17
N PRO A 180 6.96 9.58 -8.65
CA PRO A 180 8.16 8.78 -8.94
C PRO A 180 8.67 8.13 -7.64
N ILE A 181 9.09 6.86 -7.71
CA ILE A 181 9.57 6.15 -6.51
C ILE A 181 10.83 6.82 -5.95
N SER A 182 11.67 7.42 -6.80
CA SER A 182 12.81 8.24 -6.39
C SER A 182 12.50 9.51 -5.59
N GLU A 183 11.25 9.99 -5.57
CA GLU A 183 10.85 11.12 -4.69
C GLU A 183 10.47 10.65 -3.27
N ILE A 184 10.29 9.34 -3.05
CA ILE A 184 9.76 8.79 -1.78
C ILE A 184 10.62 7.67 -1.17
N PHE A 185 11.33 6.88 -1.96
CA PHE A 185 12.11 5.74 -1.51
C PHE A 185 13.37 6.16 -0.74
N VAL A 186 13.61 5.50 0.39
CA VAL A 186 14.74 5.74 1.31
C VAL A 186 15.41 4.44 1.78
N GLY A 187 15.19 3.35 1.04
CA GLY A 187 15.61 2.00 1.39
C GLY A 187 14.43 1.03 1.54
N ASN A 188 14.74 -0.26 1.55
CA ASN A 188 13.72 -1.32 1.58
C ASN A 188 12.75 -1.27 2.76
N ALA A 189 11.47 -1.47 2.47
CA ALA A 189 10.40 -1.63 3.45
C ALA A 189 10.57 -2.90 4.28
N TRP A 190 10.86 -4.06 3.67
CA TRP A 190 11.26 -5.26 4.42
C TRP A 190 12.77 -5.33 4.63
N GLN A 191 13.17 -5.83 5.80
CA GLN A 191 14.57 -6.08 6.15
C GLN A 191 14.68 -7.37 6.97
N CYS A 192 15.78 -8.09 6.79
CA CYS A 192 16.03 -9.31 7.56
C CYS A 192 16.64 -8.99 8.93
N THR A 193 16.24 -9.75 9.94
CA THR A 193 16.84 -9.74 11.27
C THR A 193 17.98 -10.75 11.36
N ALA A 194 18.68 -10.79 12.49
CA ALA A 194 19.75 -11.77 12.71
C ALA A 194 19.33 -13.24 12.55
N SER A 195 18.04 -13.61 12.67
CA SER A 195 17.59 -15.02 12.64
C SER A 195 16.50 -15.34 11.63
N SER A 196 15.89 -14.34 10.99
CA SER A 196 14.76 -14.51 10.07
C SER A 196 14.43 -13.22 9.34
N CYS A 197 13.78 -13.33 8.18
CA CYS A 197 13.23 -12.20 7.44
C CYS A 197 11.71 -12.08 7.72
N PRO A 198 11.25 -11.18 8.61
CA PRO A 198 9.84 -10.96 8.86
C PRO A 198 9.19 -10.15 7.73
N THR A 199 7.94 -10.44 7.41
CA THR A 199 7.11 -9.62 6.49
C THR A 199 6.47 -8.40 7.18
N ILE A 200 6.96 -8.03 8.37
CA ILE A 200 6.61 -6.76 9.02
C ILE A 200 7.56 -5.70 8.44
N PRO A 201 7.06 -4.58 7.89
CA PRO A 201 7.93 -3.52 7.39
C PRO A 201 8.83 -2.95 8.50
N ALA A 202 10.11 -2.83 8.19
CA ALA A 202 11.13 -2.09 8.94
C ALA A 202 11.12 -0.59 8.59
N ILE A 203 10.65 -0.23 7.38
CA ILE A 203 10.33 1.15 6.97
C ILE A 203 8.86 1.20 6.58
N GLU A 204 8.05 2.01 7.29
CA GLU A 204 6.61 2.15 7.04
C GLU A 204 6.35 3.27 6.01
N TYR A 205 5.91 2.88 4.81
CA TYR A 205 5.57 3.80 3.72
C TYR A 205 4.05 4.04 3.68
N LEU A 206 3.62 5.28 3.97
CA LEU A 206 2.21 5.62 4.19
C LEU A 206 1.75 6.76 3.27
N ILE A 207 0.62 6.57 2.58
CA ILE A 207 -0.11 7.65 1.90
C ILE A 207 -1.12 8.22 2.89
N SER A 208 -1.03 9.51 3.18
CA SER A 208 -2.02 10.28 3.94
C SER A 208 -2.68 11.32 3.04
N VAL A 209 -4.01 11.43 3.10
CA VAL A 209 -4.78 12.41 2.33
C VAL A 209 -5.72 13.16 3.27
N SER A 210 -5.69 14.49 3.23
CA SER A 210 -6.43 15.36 4.13
C SER A 210 -7.30 16.38 3.39
N SER A 211 -8.43 16.77 3.99
CA SER A 211 -9.22 17.94 3.62
C SER A 211 -9.96 18.46 4.85
N GLY A 212 -9.68 19.70 5.25
CA GLY A 212 -10.15 20.24 6.53
C GLY A 212 -9.70 19.37 7.72
N ASP A 213 -10.63 19.03 8.61
CA ASP A 213 -10.37 18.17 9.78
C ASP A 213 -10.42 16.66 9.46
N THR A 214 -10.68 16.27 8.21
CA THR A 214 -10.76 14.87 7.78
C THR A 214 -9.45 14.42 7.15
N THR A 215 -8.85 13.36 7.68
CA THR A 215 -7.72 12.63 7.07
C THR A 215 -8.10 11.18 6.81
N GLN A 216 -7.61 10.61 5.71
CA GLN A 216 -7.64 9.18 5.38
C GLN A 216 -6.21 8.70 5.11
N THR A 217 -5.92 7.44 5.41
CA THR A 217 -4.59 6.85 5.25
C THR A 217 -4.68 5.47 4.59
N ILE A 218 -3.66 5.11 3.82
CA ILE A 218 -3.46 3.74 3.30
C ILE A 218 -1.97 3.42 3.24
N ASP A 219 -1.63 2.22 3.65
CA ASP A 219 -0.25 1.71 3.61
C ASP A 219 0.13 1.40 2.15
N ILE A 220 1.34 1.78 1.74
CA ILE A 220 1.92 1.27 0.50
C ILE A 220 2.38 -0.17 0.78
N ASN A 221 2.01 -1.10 -0.10
CA ASN A 221 2.39 -2.51 0.05
C ASN A 221 3.93 -2.62 0.18
N PRO A 222 4.48 -3.20 1.28
CA PRO A 222 5.92 -3.34 1.47
C PRO A 222 6.64 -4.05 0.31
N GLU A 223 5.96 -4.94 -0.42
CA GLU A 223 6.49 -5.59 -1.64
C GLU A 223 6.89 -4.53 -2.69
N PHE A 224 6.06 -3.51 -2.91
CA PHE A 224 6.33 -2.42 -3.88
C PHE A 224 7.54 -1.56 -3.48
N MET A 225 7.88 -1.54 -2.19
CA MET A 225 8.92 -0.69 -1.61
C MET A 225 10.11 -1.51 -1.08
N THR A 226 10.27 -2.76 -1.54
CA THR A 226 11.44 -3.61 -1.24
C THR A 226 12.09 -3.96 -2.57
N ARG A 227 12.98 -3.08 -3.04
CA ARG A 227 13.50 -3.04 -4.44
C ARG A 227 15.02 -3.24 -4.54
N GLU A 228 15.76 -3.09 -3.43
CA GLU A 228 17.22 -3.27 -3.39
C GLU A 228 17.59 -4.68 -2.92
N VAL A 229 18.47 -5.36 -3.65
CA VAL A 229 19.21 -6.53 -3.17
C VAL A 229 20.36 -6.05 -2.28
N LEU A 230 20.46 -6.59 -1.06
CA LEU A 230 21.55 -6.27 -0.13
C LEU A 230 22.49 -7.45 0.13
N ASP A 231 22.01 -8.68 -0.06
CA ASP A 231 22.69 -9.91 0.35
C ASP A 231 22.75 -10.93 -0.81
N SER A 232 23.77 -11.79 -0.79
CA SER A 232 23.88 -12.94 -1.69
C SER A 232 24.48 -14.15 -1.00
N GLY A 233 24.19 -15.34 -1.51
CA GLY A 233 24.83 -16.58 -1.11
C GLY A 233 25.33 -17.36 -2.32
N VAL A 234 26.39 -18.13 -2.14
CA VAL A 234 26.90 -19.08 -3.15
C VAL A 234 26.79 -20.49 -2.61
N LYS A 235 26.59 -21.44 -3.52
CA LYS A 235 26.60 -22.88 -3.26
C LYS A 235 27.38 -23.55 -4.38
N ILE A 236 28.36 -24.37 -4.02
CA ILE A 236 29.11 -25.20 -4.98
C ILE A 236 28.74 -26.67 -4.82
N THR A 237 28.88 -27.46 -5.88
CA THR A 237 28.60 -28.90 -5.85
C THR A 237 29.54 -29.63 -6.80
N PRO A 238 30.24 -30.68 -6.34
CA PRO A 238 31.21 -31.40 -7.17
C PRO A 238 30.53 -32.08 -8.37
N VAL A 239 31.18 -32.01 -9.51
CA VAL A 239 30.84 -32.77 -10.73
C VAL A 239 31.88 -33.86 -10.90
N THR A 240 31.42 -35.10 -10.98
CA THR A 240 32.28 -36.27 -11.05
C THR A 240 32.17 -36.95 -12.40
N LYS A 241 33.24 -37.61 -12.81
CA LYS A 241 33.33 -38.36 -14.05
C LYS A 241 33.82 -39.77 -13.76
N THR A 242 33.18 -40.76 -14.36
CA THR A 242 33.48 -42.17 -14.14
C THR A 242 34.07 -42.78 -15.40
N GLU A 243 35.32 -43.24 -15.34
CA GLU A 243 35.99 -43.90 -16.46
C GLU A 243 36.28 -45.37 -16.12
N THR A 244 36.08 -46.27 -17.10
CA THR A 244 36.36 -47.70 -16.96
C THR A 244 37.49 -48.11 -17.89
N THR A 245 38.66 -48.39 -17.33
CA THR A 245 39.84 -48.85 -18.08
C THR A 245 40.08 -50.34 -17.83
N GLY A 246 39.62 -51.17 -18.77
CA GLY A 246 39.84 -52.62 -18.72
C GLY A 246 38.92 -53.34 -17.73
N GLN A 247 39.37 -53.52 -16.49
CA GLN A 247 38.56 -54.06 -15.39
C GLN A 247 38.38 -53.08 -14.23
N ASP A 248 39.15 -51.99 -14.22
CA ASP A 248 39.15 -50.99 -13.16
C ASP A 248 38.22 -49.83 -13.55
N THR A 249 37.42 -49.35 -12.59
CA THR A 249 36.52 -48.21 -12.76
C THR A 249 36.86 -47.19 -11.68
N THR A 250 37.32 -46.00 -12.08
CA THR A 250 37.53 -44.87 -11.18
C THR A 250 36.43 -43.84 -11.35
N THR A 251 36.13 -43.11 -10.27
CA THR A 251 35.25 -41.95 -10.30
C THR A 251 36.01 -40.80 -9.64
N GLU A 252 36.38 -39.81 -10.44
CA GLU A 252 37.16 -38.66 -10.00
C GLU A 252 36.34 -37.37 -10.13
N ILE A 253 36.71 -36.32 -9.40
CA ILE A 253 36.17 -34.98 -9.62
C ILE A 253 36.71 -34.39 -10.94
N ASP A 254 35.80 -33.90 -11.77
CA ASP A 254 36.09 -33.25 -13.06
C ASP A 254 35.88 -31.72 -12.97
N GLY A 255 35.04 -31.27 -12.03
CA GLY A 255 34.79 -29.85 -11.79
C GLY A 255 33.79 -29.57 -10.67
N ILE A 256 33.24 -28.35 -10.66
CA ILE A 256 32.16 -27.91 -9.79
C ILE A 256 31.02 -27.27 -10.59
N ARG A 257 29.78 -27.45 -10.13
CA ARG A 257 28.69 -26.51 -10.40
C ARG A 257 28.82 -25.36 -9.40
N VAL A 258 28.49 -24.16 -9.85
CA VAL A 258 28.29 -23.00 -8.98
C VAL A 258 26.86 -22.54 -9.18
N GLU A 259 26.14 -22.35 -8.09
CA GLU A 259 24.83 -21.71 -8.05
C GLU A 259 24.93 -20.51 -7.11
N MET A 260 24.29 -19.39 -7.47
CA MET A 260 24.20 -18.20 -6.62
C MET A 260 22.74 -17.84 -6.34
N MET A 261 22.52 -17.13 -5.24
CA MET A 261 21.23 -16.60 -4.81
C MET A 261 21.41 -15.16 -4.33
N ALA A 262 20.39 -14.31 -4.49
CA ALA A 262 20.47 -12.89 -4.15
C ALA A 262 19.12 -12.38 -3.65
N GLY A 263 19.14 -11.45 -2.68
CA GLY A 263 17.95 -10.82 -2.13
C GLY A 263 18.24 -10.11 -0.81
N LEU A 264 17.46 -10.42 0.21
CA LEU A 264 17.72 -10.07 1.61
C LEU A 264 17.84 -11.36 2.43
N LEU A 265 18.90 -11.49 3.23
CA LEU A 265 19.21 -12.69 4.01
C LEU A 265 19.33 -12.38 5.52
N PRO A 266 19.00 -13.33 6.41
CA PRO A 266 19.23 -13.15 7.84
C PRO A 266 20.73 -12.96 8.11
N THR A 267 21.12 -12.11 9.05
CA THR A 267 22.57 -11.90 9.36
C THR A 267 23.21 -13.07 10.14
N SER A 268 22.51 -14.19 10.31
CA SER A 268 23.08 -15.49 10.66
C SER A 268 23.24 -16.41 9.46
N HIS A 269 23.04 -15.92 8.23
CA HIS A 269 23.45 -16.62 7.03
C HIS A 269 24.97 -16.75 7.05
N THR A 270 25.46 -17.98 6.88
CA THR A 270 26.89 -18.25 6.70
C THR A 270 27.06 -19.34 5.67
N HIS A 271 28.19 -19.28 4.97
CA HIS A 271 28.72 -20.40 4.21
C HIS A 271 29.10 -21.55 5.17
N GLN A 272 29.15 -22.77 4.64
CA GLN A 272 29.32 -24.02 5.40
C GLN A 272 30.23 -25.00 4.65
N ASP A 273 30.89 -25.87 5.42
CA ASP A 273 31.71 -26.96 4.89
C ASP A 273 30.89 -27.86 3.94
N GLY A 274 31.53 -28.40 2.92
CA GLY A 274 30.87 -29.17 1.85
C GLY A 274 30.32 -28.30 0.71
N GLY A 275 30.75 -27.03 0.61
CA GLY A 275 30.31 -26.12 -0.46
C GLY A 275 28.92 -25.51 -0.26
N GLY A 276 28.37 -25.60 0.96
CA GLY A 276 27.00 -25.19 1.28
C GLY A 276 26.91 -23.88 2.03
N HIS A 277 25.72 -23.61 2.57
CA HIS A 277 25.42 -22.47 3.43
C HIS A 277 24.25 -22.83 4.36
N THR A 278 24.01 -22.05 5.40
CA THR A 278 22.83 -22.16 6.27
C THR A 278 21.53 -21.94 5.49
N ASP A 279 20.46 -22.68 5.79
CA ASP A 279 19.09 -22.46 5.28
C ASP A 279 18.59 -21.02 5.54
N ALA A 280 18.83 -20.11 4.61
CA ALA A 280 18.32 -18.75 4.66
C ALA A 280 16.88 -18.72 4.15
N ASN A 281 15.93 -18.51 5.07
CA ASN A 281 14.58 -18.09 4.73
C ASN A 281 14.60 -16.60 4.37
N GLY A 282 15.26 -16.30 3.24
CA GLY A 282 15.45 -14.96 2.70
C GLY A 282 14.20 -14.39 2.04
N ILE A 283 14.26 -13.12 1.66
CA ILE A 283 13.28 -12.45 0.79
C ILE A 283 13.93 -12.29 -0.58
N TRP A 284 13.28 -12.84 -1.61
CA TRP A 284 13.64 -12.59 -3.00
C TRP A 284 13.16 -11.19 -3.40
N ILE A 285 13.98 -10.48 -4.17
CA ILE A 285 13.69 -9.12 -4.61
C ILE A 285 13.31 -9.16 -6.09
N GLU A 286 12.11 -8.69 -6.43
CA GLU A 286 11.69 -8.50 -7.80
C GLU A 286 11.95 -7.02 -8.15
N GLY A 287 12.91 -6.77 -9.04
CA GLY A 287 13.48 -5.44 -9.29
C GLY A 287 14.60 -5.47 -10.34
N ASP A 288 15.25 -4.33 -10.58
CA ASP A 288 16.26 -4.16 -11.64
C ASP A 288 17.70 -4.18 -11.08
N TYR A 289 18.42 -5.29 -11.24
CA TYR A 289 19.79 -5.45 -10.72
C TYR A 289 20.62 -6.47 -11.52
N THR A 290 21.94 -6.35 -11.45
CA THR A 290 22.87 -7.36 -12.00
C THR A 290 23.57 -8.17 -10.92
N LEU A 291 23.96 -9.40 -11.28
CA LEU A 291 24.81 -10.29 -10.47
C LEU A 291 26.04 -10.72 -11.27
N GLU A 292 27.20 -10.44 -10.72
CA GLU A 292 28.52 -10.88 -11.17
C GLU A 292 29.15 -11.80 -10.11
N MET A 293 30.08 -12.66 -10.51
CA MET A 293 30.95 -13.39 -9.59
C MET A 293 32.33 -13.59 -10.21
N VAL A 294 33.37 -13.57 -9.37
CA VAL A 294 34.73 -13.95 -9.76
C VAL A 294 35.29 -14.93 -8.74
N ILE A 295 35.98 -15.97 -9.21
CA ILE A 295 36.71 -16.90 -8.34
C ILE A 295 38.14 -16.40 -8.19
N LYS A 296 38.64 -16.35 -6.96
CA LYS A 296 40.00 -15.95 -6.63
C LYS A 296 40.74 -17.04 -5.85
N ARG A 297 42.05 -17.15 -6.08
CA ARG A 297 42.99 -17.79 -5.15
C ARG A 297 43.80 -16.67 -4.49
N GLY A 298 43.59 -16.46 -3.20
CA GLY A 298 44.03 -15.26 -2.49
C GLY A 298 43.58 -13.97 -3.20
N ASN A 299 44.52 -13.10 -3.56
CA ASN A 299 44.23 -11.84 -4.27
C ASN A 299 44.15 -11.96 -5.81
N THR A 300 44.34 -13.15 -6.38
CA THR A 300 44.40 -13.36 -7.83
C THR A 300 43.07 -13.90 -8.33
N VAL A 301 42.38 -13.18 -9.22
CA VAL A 301 41.24 -13.75 -9.98
C VAL A 301 41.78 -14.88 -10.85
N VAL A 302 41.25 -16.08 -10.64
CA VAL A 302 41.58 -17.29 -11.43
C VAL A 302 40.50 -17.59 -12.48
N TYR A 303 39.28 -17.08 -12.30
CA TYR A 303 38.16 -17.29 -13.21
C TYR A 303 37.08 -16.20 -13.08
N GLY A 304 36.47 -15.83 -14.21
CA GLY A 304 35.45 -14.77 -14.33
C GLY A 304 35.97 -13.44 -14.89
N GLU A 305 35.12 -12.77 -15.66
CA GLU A 305 35.32 -11.41 -16.22
C GLU A 305 34.18 -10.50 -15.70
N SER A 306 34.38 -9.19 -15.62
CA SER A 306 33.34 -8.26 -15.16
C SER A 306 32.37 -7.87 -16.28
N SER A 307 31.11 -7.59 -15.95
CA SER A 307 30.06 -7.10 -16.88
C SER A 307 30.50 -5.85 -17.66
N SER A 308 31.35 -5.01 -17.04
CA SER A 308 32.00 -3.84 -17.64
C SER A 308 32.87 -4.16 -18.88
N GLN A 309 33.17 -5.45 -19.11
CA GLN A 309 33.94 -5.97 -20.24
C GLN A 309 33.03 -6.61 -21.31
N GLY A 310 31.73 -6.75 -21.03
CA GLY A 310 30.72 -7.36 -21.90
C GLY A 310 30.43 -8.83 -21.60
N CYS A 311 29.63 -9.46 -22.45
CA CYS A 311 29.18 -10.84 -22.26
C CYS A 311 30.32 -11.84 -22.55
N ALA A 312 30.90 -12.41 -21.49
CA ALA A 312 32.05 -13.31 -21.58
C ALA A 312 31.81 -14.52 -22.51
N SER A 313 32.84 -14.88 -23.29
CA SER A 313 32.76 -15.97 -24.26
C SER A 313 32.55 -17.34 -23.59
N GLU A 314 32.01 -18.33 -24.29
CA GLU A 314 31.84 -19.68 -23.70
C GLU A 314 33.17 -20.26 -23.18
N SER A 315 34.29 -19.91 -23.83
CA SER A 315 35.66 -20.25 -23.41
C SER A 315 36.29 -19.32 -22.36
N SER A 316 35.74 -18.12 -22.13
CA SER A 316 36.16 -17.22 -21.03
C SER A 316 35.51 -17.62 -19.71
N GLY A 317 34.28 -18.14 -19.79
CA GLY A 317 33.50 -18.55 -18.63
C GLY A 317 32.69 -17.42 -17.98
N PHE A 318 31.88 -17.80 -17.00
CA PHE A 318 30.98 -17.00 -16.16
C PHE A 318 30.15 -15.88 -16.84
N PRO A 319 28.84 -16.10 -17.08
CA PRO A 319 27.95 -14.99 -17.43
C PRO A 319 27.59 -14.18 -16.19
N TYR A 320 27.49 -12.86 -16.31
CA TYR A 320 26.68 -12.09 -15.36
C TYR A 320 25.18 -12.35 -15.63
N ILE A 321 24.34 -12.12 -14.62
CA ILE A 321 22.88 -12.14 -14.74
C ILE A 321 22.38 -10.70 -14.71
N GLU A 322 21.38 -10.43 -15.54
CA GLU A 322 20.60 -9.21 -15.54
C GLU A 322 19.18 -9.59 -15.10
N VAL A 323 18.75 -9.08 -13.95
CA VAL A 323 17.38 -9.22 -13.46
C VAL A 323 16.64 -7.93 -13.78
N SER A 324 15.46 -8.06 -14.38
CA SER A 324 14.52 -6.95 -14.49
C SER A 324 13.13 -7.38 -14.05
N GLY A 325 12.62 -6.70 -13.02
CA GLY A 325 11.42 -7.07 -12.28
C GLY A 325 11.42 -8.55 -11.87
N THR A 326 10.64 -9.37 -12.57
CA THR A 326 10.41 -10.80 -12.26
C THR A 326 11.22 -11.77 -13.13
N VAL A 327 12.06 -11.26 -14.05
CA VAL A 327 12.78 -12.06 -15.06
C VAL A 327 14.28 -11.90 -14.88
N ALA A 328 14.94 -12.99 -14.48
CA ALA A 328 16.41 -13.09 -14.48
C ALA A 328 16.89 -13.71 -15.80
N THR A 329 17.80 -13.02 -16.50
CA THR A 329 18.32 -13.39 -17.82
C THR A 329 19.84 -13.50 -17.78
N SER A 330 20.43 -14.53 -18.38
CA SER A 330 21.89 -14.58 -18.54
C SER A 330 22.36 -13.51 -19.52
N CYS A 331 23.60 -13.01 -19.38
CA CYS A 331 24.19 -12.10 -20.37
C CYS A 331 24.30 -12.68 -21.79
N ARG A 332 24.03 -13.98 -21.98
CA ARG A 332 24.01 -14.66 -23.29
C ARG A 332 22.58 -14.78 -23.87
N GLY A 333 21.55 -14.45 -23.11
CA GLY A 333 20.14 -14.61 -23.48
C GLY A 333 19.72 -16.07 -23.66
N ASP A 334 20.49 -17.03 -23.13
CA ASP A 334 20.27 -18.47 -23.29
C ASP A 334 19.43 -19.10 -22.16
N SER A 335 19.18 -18.36 -21.08
CA SER A 335 18.25 -18.74 -20.01
C SER A 335 17.41 -17.54 -19.53
N THR A 336 16.12 -17.79 -19.32
CA THR A 336 15.23 -16.97 -18.48
C THR A 336 14.83 -17.81 -17.27
N VAL A 337 15.17 -17.35 -16.07
CA VAL A 337 14.85 -18.01 -14.80
C VAL A 337 14.04 -17.06 -13.92
N SER A 338 13.25 -17.62 -12.99
CA SER A 338 12.54 -16.82 -12.00
C SER A 338 13.50 -16.35 -10.92
N VAL A 339 13.32 -15.13 -10.44
CA VAL A 339 14.13 -14.52 -9.37
C VAL A 339 13.98 -15.25 -8.02
N ASN A 340 12.90 -16.02 -7.86
CA ASN A 340 12.55 -16.75 -6.65
C ASN A 340 13.34 -18.07 -6.48
N GLY A 341 14.68 -18.02 -6.54
CA GLY A 341 15.50 -19.22 -6.34
C GLY A 341 16.98 -19.08 -6.71
N TRP A 342 17.58 -20.23 -7.04
CA TRP A 342 19.01 -20.35 -7.38
C TRP A 342 19.26 -20.10 -8.86
N PHE A 343 20.18 -19.20 -9.15
CA PHE A 343 20.73 -19.00 -10.48
C PHE A 343 21.92 -19.91 -10.68
N ALA A 344 21.80 -20.88 -11.59
CA ALA A 344 22.91 -21.76 -11.95
C ALA A 344 23.89 -21.02 -12.88
N MET A 345 25.18 -21.04 -12.54
CA MET A 345 26.21 -20.27 -13.24
C MET A 345 27.00 -21.19 -14.18
N PRO A 346 26.74 -21.14 -15.51
CA PRO A 346 27.31 -22.10 -16.44
C PRO A 346 28.80 -21.83 -16.70
N GLY A 347 29.62 -22.83 -16.42
CA GLY A 347 31.01 -22.88 -16.86
C GLY A 347 31.17 -23.36 -18.32
N PRO A 348 32.43 -23.53 -18.78
CA PRO A 348 32.75 -23.92 -20.16
C PRO A 348 32.53 -25.41 -20.46
N ALA A 349 32.46 -26.27 -19.44
CA ALA A 349 32.28 -27.71 -19.60
C ALA A 349 30.79 -28.11 -19.62
N THR A 350 30.48 -29.33 -20.05
CA THR A 350 29.10 -29.86 -20.11
C THR A 350 29.08 -31.34 -19.77
N ASP A 351 28.11 -31.79 -18.95
CA ASP A 351 28.03 -33.15 -18.44
C ASP A 351 27.25 -34.11 -19.37
N ASP A 352 27.23 -35.40 -19.02
CA ASP A 352 26.53 -36.46 -19.78
C ASP A 352 25.00 -36.24 -19.90
N VAL A 353 24.41 -35.33 -19.12
CA VAL A 353 22.98 -34.97 -19.17
C VAL A 353 22.72 -33.57 -19.75
N GLY A 354 23.77 -32.89 -20.25
CA GLY A 354 23.68 -31.60 -20.93
C GLY A 354 23.74 -30.36 -20.03
N SER A 355 24.06 -30.51 -18.75
CA SER A 355 24.25 -29.38 -17.82
C SER A 355 25.63 -28.76 -17.98
N LYS A 356 25.73 -27.43 -18.01
CA LYS A 356 27.01 -26.73 -17.98
C LYS A 356 27.58 -26.67 -16.56
N TYR A 357 28.90 -26.77 -16.44
CA TYR A 357 29.64 -26.66 -15.17
C TYR A 357 31.07 -26.16 -15.40
N LEU A 358 31.79 -25.88 -14.32
CA LEU A 358 33.17 -25.40 -14.33
C LEU A 358 34.14 -26.56 -14.09
N ASN A 359 34.81 -27.05 -15.13
CA ASN A 359 35.85 -28.07 -15.00
C ASN A 359 37.13 -27.49 -14.35
N LEU A 360 37.93 -28.36 -13.71
CA LEU A 360 39.12 -27.95 -12.96
C LEU A 360 40.09 -27.11 -13.80
N ASP A 361 40.43 -27.53 -15.03
CA ASP A 361 41.39 -26.84 -15.92
C ASP A 361 41.07 -25.36 -16.21
N SER A 362 39.85 -24.90 -15.90
CA SER A 362 39.37 -23.55 -16.17
C SER A 362 39.50 -22.58 -14.98
N PHE A 363 39.83 -23.04 -13.77
CA PHE A 363 39.94 -22.18 -12.58
C PHE A 363 40.89 -22.69 -11.48
N PHE A 364 41.11 -24.00 -11.42
CA PHE A 364 41.86 -24.68 -10.36
C PHE A 364 43.30 -24.96 -10.82
N ASP A 365 44.27 -24.74 -9.93
CA ASP A 365 45.71 -24.80 -10.25
C ASP A 365 46.51 -25.60 -9.19
N GLU A 366 46.19 -25.42 -7.90
CA GLU A 366 46.70 -26.25 -6.79
C GLU A 366 45.67 -26.29 -5.62
N ASP A 367 45.86 -27.20 -4.66
CA ASP A 367 45.07 -27.28 -3.43
C ASP A 367 45.28 -26.01 -2.56
N ASP A 368 44.27 -25.15 -2.45
CA ASP A 368 44.30 -23.88 -1.69
C ASP A 368 42.86 -23.43 -1.35
N CYS A 369 42.73 -22.33 -0.60
CA CYS A 369 41.48 -21.62 -0.36
C CYS A 369 41.06 -20.78 -1.58
N TYR A 370 39.91 -21.12 -2.18
CA TYR A 370 39.31 -20.39 -3.30
C TYR A 370 38.10 -19.58 -2.83
N ALA A 371 38.14 -18.26 -3.07
CA ALA A 371 37.07 -17.33 -2.72
C ALA A 371 36.17 -17.03 -3.92
N PHE A 372 34.86 -16.99 -3.69
CA PHE A 372 33.80 -16.83 -4.69
C PHE A 372 33.14 -15.46 -4.50
N GLN A 373 33.87 -14.39 -4.83
CA GLN A 373 33.36 -13.02 -4.65
C GLN A 373 32.14 -12.80 -5.54
N VAL A 374 31.00 -12.47 -4.95
CA VAL A 374 29.81 -11.97 -5.66
C VAL A 374 29.87 -10.44 -5.73
N THR A 375 29.33 -9.87 -6.79
CA THR A 375 29.13 -8.42 -6.94
C THR A 375 27.73 -8.16 -7.46
N ILE A 376 27.02 -7.27 -6.79
CA ILE A 376 25.60 -6.97 -7.00
C ILE A 376 25.52 -5.49 -7.38
N THR A 377 24.89 -5.16 -8.50
CA THR A 377 24.66 -3.77 -8.90
C THR A 377 23.17 -3.53 -9.00
N ASN A 378 22.59 -2.84 -8.02
CA ASN A 378 21.19 -2.42 -8.05
C ASN A 378 21.06 -1.16 -8.91
N THR A 379 20.07 -1.15 -9.81
CA THR A 379 19.63 0.06 -10.50
C THR A 379 18.64 0.78 -9.59
N LEU A 380 19.01 1.94 -9.05
CA LEU A 380 18.14 2.69 -8.15
C LEU A 380 17.10 3.49 -8.95
N SER A 381 15.94 3.74 -8.34
CA SER A 381 14.88 4.62 -8.85
C SER A 381 15.33 6.04 -9.25
N SER A 382 16.50 6.49 -8.78
CA SER A 382 17.11 7.77 -9.17
C SER A 382 17.88 7.74 -10.49
N GLY A 383 18.16 6.54 -11.01
CA GLY A 383 19.11 6.30 -12.10
C GLY A 383 20.58 6.20 -11.64
N ASP A 384 20.84 6.17 -10.34
CA ASP A 384 22.15 5.84 -9.76
C ASP A 384 22.32 4.32 -9.57
N GLU A 385 23.58 3.86 -9.40
CA GLU A 385 23.91 2.46 -9.13
C GLU A 385 24.34 2.25 -7.67
N LEU A 386 23.75 1.26 -6.98
CA LEU A 386 24.25 0.76 -5.68
C LEU A 386 25.00 -0.56 -5.89
N VAL A 387 26.33 -0.47 -5.90
CA VAL A 387 27.24 -1.62 -6.02
C VAL A 387 27.57 -2.17 -4.64
N LEU A 388 27.34 -3.47 -4.44
CA LEU A 388 27.73 -4.24 -3.26
C LEU A 388 28.67 -5.37 -3.67
N VAL A 389 29.64 -5.68 -2.81
CA VAL A 389 30.61 -6.76 -3.02
C VAL A 389 30.61 -7.66 -1.79
N GLN A 390 30.36 -8.95 -1.99
CA GLN A 390 30.39 -9.98 -0.95
C GLN A 390 31.60 -10.87 -1.23
N ASP A 391 32.65 -10.77 -0.42
CA ASP A 391 33.92 -11.50 -0.57
C ASP A 391 34.26 -12.41 0.62
N ASP A 392 33.27 -12.71 1.47
CA ASP A 392 33.34 -13.63 2.63
C ASP A 392 33.16 -15.11 2.26
N VAL A 393 32.86 -15.40 0.99
CA VAL A 393 32.55 -16.74 0.50
C VAL A 393 33.85 -17.45 0.09
N ALA A 394 34.32 -18.45 0.85
CA ALA A 394 35.49 -19.23 0.44
C ALA A 394 35.47 -20.70 0.93
N TRP A 395 36.11 -21.57 0.15
CA TRP A 395 36.32 -22.98 0.50
C TRP A 395 37.72 -23.47 0.12
N ASP A 396 38.28 -24.32 0.97
CA ASP A 396 39.51 -25.10 0.81
C ASP A 396 39.25 -26.28 -0.14
N LEU A 397 39.86 -26.23 -1.34
CA LEU A 397 39.59 -27.16 -2.43
C LEU A 397 40.72 -28.18 -2.59
N ASP A 398 40.69 -29.23 -1.77
CA ASP A 398 41.55 -30.42 -1.89
C ASP A 398 41.07 -31.32 -3.04
N PHE A 399 41.58 -31.06 -4.25
CA PHE A 399 41.25 -31.78 -5.50
C PHE A 399 42.47 -32.37 -6.22
N GLU A 400 43.71 -31.93 -5.96
CA GLU A 400 44.90 -32.65 -6.39
C GLU A 400 45.15 -33.88 -5.51
N SER A 401 45.08 -33.73 -4.18
CA SER A 401 45.38 -34.81 -3.23
C SER A 401 44.24 -35.82 -3.06
N ASN A 402 42.98 -35.40 -3.22
CA ASN A 402 41.77 -36.18 -2.92
C ASN A 402 40.80 -36.32 -4.12
N LYS A 403 41.27 -36.88 -5.24
CA LYS A 403 40.49 -36.98 -6.50
C LYS A 403 39.24 -37.87 -6.43
N GLU A 404 39.28 -38.97 -5.67
CA GLU A 404 38.16 -39.91 -5.54
C GLU A 404 37.15 -39.54 -4.43
N GLY A 405 37.50 -38.57 -3.57
CA GLY A 405 36.64 -38.07 -2.50
C GLY A 405 36.56 -38.96 -1.24
N PRO A 406 35.73 -38.57 -0.25
CA PRO A 406 34.80 -37.45 -0.28
C PRO A 406 35.50 -36.09 -0.21
N TRP A 407 35.04 -35.14 -1.02
CA TRP A 407 35.54 -33.76 -1.03
C TRP A 407 34.93 -32.99 0.13
N ALA A 408 35.78 -32.60 1.09
CA ALA A 408 35.32 -31.94 2.31
C ALA A 408 34.87 -30.48 2.08
N MET A 409 35.55 -29.77 1.16
CA MET A 409 35.30 -28.34 0.85
C MET A 409 35.13 -27.53 2.14
N ASN A 410 36.16 -27.50 2.98
CA ASN A 410 36.09 -26.84 4.29
C ASN A 410 35.99 -25.32 4.09
N THR A 411 35.27 -24.61 4.96
CA THR A 411 35.29 -23.13 4.96
C THR A 411 36.66 -22.58 5.35
N CYS A 412 37.06 -21.47 4.74
CA CYS A 412 38.35 -20.78 4.95
C CYS A 412 38.22 -19.25 4.96
#